data_AF-A0A315ZVW9-F1
#
_entry.id   AF-A0A315ZVW9-F1
#
_cell.length_a   1.000
_cell.length_b   1.000
_cell.length_c   1.000
_cell.angle_alpha   90.00
_cell.angle_beta   90.00
_cell.angle_gamma   90.00
#
_symmetry.space_group_name_H-M   'P 1'
#
loop_
_entity.id
_entity.type
_entity.pdbx_description
1 polymer ?
#
loop_
_entity_poly.entity_id
_entity_poly.type
_entity_poly.pdbx_seq_one_letter_code
_entity_poly.pdbx_strand_id
1 'polypeptide(L)'
;MYDPAENERVNKEIRGKQAERILVQLEMEEVEKYIEGIQDGEVREIFELHFLQGMKQKSISEKIGYTQGRISQLIGNQLKD
;
A
#
# COMPACT_ATOMS: atom_id res chain seq x y z
N MET A 1 33.83 17.98 -20.12
CA MET A 1 33.02 19.04 -20.74
C MET A 1 31.58 18.65 -20.48
N TYR A 2 30.80 19.47 -19.78
CA TYR A 2 29.37 19.23 -19.55
C TYR A 2 28.63 19.43 -20.88
N ASP A 3 27.97 18.41 -21.41
CA ASP A 3 27.14 18.53 -22.62
C ASP A 3 25.73 19.02 -22.20
N PRO A 4 25.32 20.23 -22.60
CA PRO A 4 23.99 20.75 -22.29
C PRO A 4 22.84 19.84 -22.77
N ALA A 5 23.01 19.12 -23.89
CA ALA A 5 22.00 18.22 -24.42
C ALA A 5 21.84 16.96 -23.56
N GLU A 6 22.96 16.43 -23.05
CA GLU A 6 22.96 15.32 -22.10
C GLU A 6 22.26 15.71 -20.79
N ASN A 7 22.54 16.91 -20.26
CA ASN A 7 21.87 17.45 -19.08
C ASN A 7 20.35 17.59 -19.27
N GLU A 8 19.92 18.11 -20.42
CA GLU A 8 18.50 18.27 -20.71
C GLU A 8 17.77 16.91 -20.75
N ARG A 9 18.42 15.90 -21.35
CA ARG A 9 17.90 14.53 -21.40
C ARG A 9 17.74 13.94 -19.99
N VAL A 10 18.76 14.07 -19.14
CA VAL A 10 18.72 13.62 -17.74
C VAL A 10 17.62 14.35 -16.96
N ASN A 11 17.50 15.67 -17.10
CA ASN A 11 16.47 16.46 -16.42
C ASN A 11 15.05 16.09 -16.87
N LYS A 12 14.86 15.68 -18.12
CA LYS A 12 13.57 15.17 -18.61
C LYS A 12 13.24 13.84 -17.96
N GLU A 13 14.20 12.93 -17.85
CA GLU A 13 14.01 11.63 -17.18
C GLU A 13 13.68 11.80 -15.70
N ILE A 14 14.38 12.70 -15.00
CA ILE A 14 14.10 13.02 -13.59
C ILE A 14 12.66 13.51 -13.40
N ARG A 15 12.19 14.43 -14.26
CA ARG A 15 10.80 14.92 -14.21
C ARG A 15 9.78 13.81 -14.43
N GLY A 16 10.06 12.88 -15.36
CA GLY A 16 9.22 11.70 -15.58
C GLY A 16 9.11 10.82 -14.33
N LYS A 17 10.25 10.43 -13.75
CA LYS A 17 10.30 9.62 -12.53
C LYS A 17 9.65 10.32 -11.32
N GLN A 18 9.78 11.64 -11.23
CA GLN A 18 9.10 12.42 -10.20
C GLN A 18 7.58 12.37 -10.36
N ALA A 19 7.06 12.50 -11.57
CA ALA A 19 5.63 12.38 -11.84
C ALA A 19 5.11 10.97 -11.50
N GLU A 20 5.81 9.91 -11.93
CA GLU A 20 5.48 8.52 -11.57
C GLU A 20 5.46 8.30 -10.05
N ARG A 21 6.48 8.80 -9.35
CA ARG A 21 6.56 8.71 -7.89
C ARG A 21 5.40 9.45 -7.20
N ILE A 22 4.95 10.59 -7.73
CA ILE A 22 3.79 11.31 -7.17
C ILE A 22 2.53 10.48 -7.32
N LEU A 23 2.30 9.86 -8.48
CA LEU A 23 1.13 9.00 -8.70
C LEU A 23 1.10 7.83 -7.71
N VAL A 24 2.22 7.14 -7.54
CA VAL A 24 2.34 6.04 -6.55
C VAL A 24 2.09 6.53 -5.12
N GLN A 25 2.58 7.71 -4.75
CA GLN A 25 2.32 8.29 -3.42
C GLN A 25 0.83 8.57 -3.21
N LEU A 26 0.13 9.08 -4.22
CA LEU A 26 -1.32 9.33 -4.13
C LEU A 26 -2.12 8.04 -3.96
N GLU A 27 -1.76 6.99 -4.70
CA GLU A 27 -2.37 5.66 -4.55
C GLU A 27 -2.12 5.08 -3.15
N MET A 28 -0.90 5.22 -2.61
CA MET A 28 -0.58 4.80 -1.25
C MET A 28 -1.39 5.58 -0.21
N GLU A 29 -1.48 6.90 -0.33
CA GLU A 29 -2.27 7.74 0.58
C GLU A 29 -3.76 7.37 0.57
N GLU A 30 -4.31 6.99 -0.58
CA GLU A 30 -5.70 6.54 -0.69
C GLU A 30 -5.93 5.23 0.09
N VAL A 31 -5.01 4.27 -0.05
CA VAL A 31 -5.05 3.01 0.71
C VAL A 31 -4.90 3.26 2.20
N GLU A 32 -3.97 4.10 2.63
CA GLU A 32 -3.78 4.46 4.04
C GLU A 32 -5.03 5.10 4.63
N LYS A 33 -5.60 6.11 3.96
CA LYS A 33 -6.84 6.78 4.40
C LYS A 33 -8.02 5.81 4.50
N TYR A 34 -8.14 4.89 3.55
CA TYR A 34 -9.18 3.86 3.60
C TYR A 34 -9.03 2.99 4.86
N ILE A 35 -7.80 2.50 5.13
CA ILE A 35 -7.51 1.63 6.28
C ILE A 35 -7.73 2.38 7.60
N GLU A 36 -7.26 3.62 7.70
CA GLU A 36 -7.49 4.49 8.87
C GLU A 36 -8.98 4.68 9.19
N GLY A 37 -9.82 4.71 8.15
CA GLY A 37 -11.27 4.84 8.26
C GLY A 37 -12.01 3.58 8.74
N ILE A 38 -11.35 2.42 8.82
CA ILE A 38 -11.95 1.19 9.33
C ILE A 38 -12.25 1.34 10.83
N GLN A 39 -13.51 1.17 11.21
CA GLN A 39 -13.97 1.37 12.59
C GLN A 39 -13.51 0.25 13.55
N ASP A 40 -13.55 -0.99 13.08
CA ASP A 40 -13.12 -2.15 13.86
C ASP A 40 -11.59 -2.19 13.92
N GLY A 41 -11.03 -1.98 15.11
CA GLY A 41 -9.58 -1.90 15.32
C GLY A 41 -8.84 -3.19 14.99
N GLU A 42 -9.45 -4.37 15.18
CA GLU A 42 -8.83 -5.64 14.82
C GLU A 42 -8.82 -5.84 13.30
N VAL A 43 -9.93 -5.50 12.63
CA VAL A 43 -10.00 -5.52 11.16
C VAL A 43 -9.00 -4.53 10.58
N ARG A 44 -8.86 -3.33 11.17
CA ARG A 44 -7.85 -2.36 10.75
C ARG A 44 -6.44 -2.92 10.85
N GLU A 45 -6.06 -3.51 11.99
CA GLU A 45 -4.73 -4.13 12.17
C GLU A 45 -4.48 -5.22 11.12
N ILE A 46 -5.48 -6.05 10.81
CA ILE A 46 -5.38 -7.07 9.75
C ILE A 46 -5.09 -6.43 8.39
N PHE A 47 -5.76 -5.32 8.06
CA PHE A 47 -5.56 -4.61 6.80
C PHE A 47 -4.19 -3.94 6.73
N GLU A 48 -3.73 -3.29 7.80
CA GLU A 48 -2.38 -2.69 7.88
C GLU A 48 -1.30 -3.75 7.65
N LEU A 49 -1.39 -4.89 8.33
CA LEU A 49 -0.44 -5.98 8.18
C LEU A 49 -0.47 -6.56 6.76
N HIS A 50 -1.64 -6.70 6.15
CA HIS A 50 -1.78 -7.31 4.83
C HIS A 50 -1.38 -6.38 3.68
N PHE A 51 -1.95 -5.17 3.66
CA PHE A 51 -1.86 -4.25 2.52
C PHE A 51 -0.73 -3.23 2.65
N LEU A 52 -0.40 -2.77 3.87
CA LEU A 52 0.71 -1.81 4.07
C LEU A 52 2.04 -2.54 4.31
N GLN A 53 2.03 -3.63 5.08
CA GLN A 53 3.25 -4.39 5.41
C GLN A 53 3.47 -5.61 4.51
N GLY A 54 2.52 -5.94 3.61
CA GLY A 54 2.65 -7.04 2.65
C GLY A 54 2.67 -8.43 3.28
N MET A 55 2.20 -8.60 4.51
CA MET A 55 2.22 -9.90 5.19
C MET A 55 1.19 -10.85 4.57
N LYS A 56 1.55 -12.12 4.44
CA LYS A 56 0.60 -13.16 4.02
C LYS A 56 -0.42 -13.42 5.12
N GLN A 57 -1.69 -13.67 4.76
CA GLN A 57 -2.76 -13.97 5.72
C GLN A 57 -2.42 -15.12 6.69
N LYS A 58 -1.63 -16.11 6.25
CA LYS A 58 -1.13 -17.18 7.13
C LYS A 58 -0.23 -16.64 8.26
N SER A 59 0.74 -15.78 7.93
CA SER A 59 1.63 -15.17 8.94
C SER A 59 0.86 -14.22 9.86
N ILE A 60 -0.15 -13.53 9.34
CA ILE A 60 -1.07 -12.71 10.14
C ILE A 60 -1.84 -13.61 11.12
N SER A 61 -2.34 -14.75 10.65
CA SER A 61 -3.08 -15.71 11.49
C SER A 61 -2.23 -16.23 12.66
N GLU A 62 -0.94 -16.51 12.43
CA GLU A 62 0.02 -16.91 13.46
C GLU A 62 0.32 -15.79 14.47
N LYS A 63 0.29 -14.52 14.03
CA LYS A 63 0.57 -13.34 14.86
C LYS A 63 -0.59 -12.94 15.76
N ILE A 64 -1.81 -12.92 15.24
CA ILE A 64 -3.00 -12.39 15.93
C ILE A 64 -3.81 -13.51 16.60
N GLY A 65 -3.55 -14.78 16.26
CA GLY A 65 -4.22 -15.94 16.86
C GLY A 65 -5.56 -16.33 16.22
N TYR A 66 -5.93 -15.69 15.10
CA TYR A 66 -7.04 -16.13 14.26
C TYR A 66 -6.64 -17.25 13.32
N THR A 67 -7.62 -17.95 12.75
CA THR A 67 -7.37 -18.86 11.63
C THR A 67 -7.21 -18.05 10.34
N GLN A 68 -6.43 -18.54 9.38
CA GLN A 68 -6.31 -17.90 8.06
C GLN A 68 -7.67 -17.75 7.35
N GLY A 69 -8.59 -18.70 7.55
CA GLY A 69 -9.96 -18.60 7.04
C GLY A 69 -10.74 -17.44 7.66
N ARG A 70 -10.60 -17.19 8.97
CA ARG A 70 -11.22 -16.04 9.64
C ARG A 70 -10.66 -14.73 9.12
N ILE A 71 -9.33 -14.63 8.92
CA ILE A 71 -8.70 -13.45 8.31
C ILE A 71 -9.29 -13.17 6.92
N SER A 72 -9.40 -14.19 6.08
CA SER A 72 -9.99 -14.07 4.74
C SER A 72 -11.45 -13.57 4.78
N GLN A 73 -12.26 -14.10 5.71
CA GLN A 73 -13.64 -13.65 5.91
C GLN A 73 -13.73 -12.19 6.36
N LEU A 74 -12.87 -11.76 7.30
CA LEU A 74 -12.86 -10.38 7.78
C LEU A 74 -12.49 -9.40 6.66
N ILE A 75 -11.45 -9.71 5.88
CA ILE A 75 -11.07 -8.93 4.70
C ILE A 75 -12.22 -8.89 3.69
N GLY A 76 -12.79 -10.06 3.36
CA GLY A 76 -13.88 -10.15 2.39
C GLY A 76 -15.15 -9.43 2.85
N ASN A 77 -15.46 -9.40 4.14
CA ASN A 77 -16.64 -8.68 4.65
C ASN A 77 -16.43 -7.16 4.65
N GLN A 78 -15.22 -6.69 4.93
CA GLN A 78 -14.89 -5.27 4.94
C GLN A 78 -14.82 -4.68 3.52
N LEU A 79 -14.40 -5.47 2.53
CA LEU A 79 -14.28 -5.06 1.13
C LEU A 79 -15.56 -5.29 0.30
N LYS A 80 -16.61 -5.88 0.88
CA LYS A 80 -17.88 -6.06 0.17
C LYS A 80 -18.65 -4.76 0.18
N ASP A 81 -19.04 -4.32 -1.02
CA ASP A 81 -20.19 -3.42 -1.23
C ASP A 81 -21.47 -4.02 -0.62
#